data_AF-A0AAP7A072-F1
#
_entry.id   AF-A0AAP7A072-F1
#
_cell.length_a   1.000
_cell.length_b   1.000
_cell.length_c   1.000
_cell.angle_alpha   90.00
_cell.angle_beta   90.00
_cell.angle_gamma   90.00
#
_symmetry.space_group_name_H-M   'P 1'
#
loop_
_entity.id
_entity.type
_entity.pdbx_description
1 polymer ?
#
loop_
_entity_poly.entity_id
_entity_poly.type
_entity_poly.pdbx_seq_one_letter_code
_entity_poly.pdbx_strand_id
1 'polypeptide(L)' 'MTEKRKGLLKRLENFRSVPGHGPDIEAKTDDELELYVKLLESMFERAFAEKDNGEDDGL' A
#
# COMPACT_ATOMS: atom_id res chain seq x y z
N MET A 1 4.29 21.02 6.53
CA MET A 1 4.28 19.59 6.16
C MET A 1 5.71 19.16 5.85
N THR A 2 6.19 18.06 6.42
CA THR A 2 7.57 17.58 6.23
C THR A 2 7.73 16.88 4.87
N GLU A 3 8.97 16.80 4.36
CA GLU A 3 9.26 16.04 3.14
C GLU A 3 8.97 14.54 3.31
N LYS A 4 9.21 13.98 4.52
CA LYS A 4 8.80 12.61 4.90
C LYS A 4 7.30 12.42 4.69
N ARG A 5 6.47 13.31 5.26
CA ARG A 5 5.00 13.22 5.17
C ARG A 5 4.51 13.34 3.74
N LYS A 6 5.06 14.26 2.94
CA LYS A 6 4.71 14.39 1.51
C LYS A 6 4.99 13.10 0.74
N GLY A 7 6.14 12.46 0.98
CA GLY A 7 6.50 11.19 0.35
C GLY A 7 5.55 10.05 0.72
N LEU A 8 5.15 9.97 2.00
CA LEU A 8 4.20 8.96 2.48
C LEU A 8 2.82 9.15 1.85
N LEU A 9 2.30 10.39 1.81
CA LEU A 9 1.00 10.66 1.17
C LEU A 9 1.02 10.34 -0.32
N LYS A 10 2.09 10.70 -1.04
CA LYS A 10 2.23 10.38 -2.46
C LYS A 10 2.22 8.87 -2.73
N ARG A 11 2.79 8.05 -1.83
CA ARG A 11 2.69 6.58 -1.95
C ARG A 11 1.27 6.09 -1.68
N LEU A 12 0.58 6.67 -0.71
CA LEU A 12 -0.81 6.34 -0.38
C LEU A 12 -1.80 6.66 -1.51
N GLU A 13 -1.50 7.62 -2.39
CA GLU A 13 -2.32 7.91 -3.58
C GLU A 13 -2.50 6.68 -4.50
N ASN A 14 -1.56 5.73 -4.49
CA ASN A 14 -1.66 4.48 -5.24
C ASN A 14 -2.68 3.50 -4.64
N PHE A 15 -3.00 3.66 -3.36
CA PHE A 15 -3.90 2.81 -2.61
C PHE A 15 -5.21 3.57 -2.35
N ARG A 16 -6.03 3.71 -3.40
CA ARG A 16 -7.34 4.38 -3.26
C ARG A 16 -8.21 3.61 -2.27
N SER A 17 -8.52 4.26 -1.15
CA SER A 17 -9.64 3.87 -0.29
C SER A 17 -10.92 4.53 -0.81
N VAL A 18 -12.04 3.86 -0.63
CA VAL A 18 -13.34 4.39 -1.02
C VAL A 18 -13.76 5.54 -0.09
N PRO A 19 -14.35 6.64 -0.57
CA PRO A 19 -14.76 7.76 0.28
C PRO A 19 -15.67 7.31 1.42
N GLY A 20 -15.36 7.74 2.65
CA GLY A 20 -16.08 7.32 3.86
C GLY A 20 -15.76 5.90 4.34
N HIS A 21 -14.84 5.19 3.69
CA HIS A 21 -14.42 3.82 4.02
C HIS A 21 -12.89 3.72 3.90
N GLY A 22 -12.22 3.83 5.04
CA GLY A 22 -10.77 3.79 5.12
C GLY A 22 -10.30 4.52 6.36
N PRO A 23 -9.03 4.34 6.74
CA PRO A 23 -8.48 5.07 7.87
C PRO A 23 -8.34 6.56 7.54
N ASP A 24 -8.63 7.40 8.52
CA ASP A 24 -8.38 8.84 8.43
C ASP A 24 -6.86 9.08 8.37
N ILE A 25 -6.38 9.36 7.16
CA ILE A 25 -4.95 9.56 6.86
C ILE A 25 -4.47 10.90 7.44
N GLU A 26 -5.34 11.90 7.49
CA GLU A 26 -4.98 13.23 7.97
C GLU A 26 -4.75 13.25 9.48
N ALA A 27 -5.49 12.42 10.22
CA ALA A 27 -5.35 12.24 11.66
C ALA A 27 -4.11 11.43 12.10
N LYS A 28 -3.38 10.78 11.18
CA LYS A 28 -2.21 9.94 11.51
C LYS A 28 -0.93 10.74 11.68
N THR A 29 -0.12 10.31 12.64
CA THR A 29 1.29 10.71 12.77
C THR A 29 2.13 10.18 11.61
N ASP A 30 3.33 10.75 11.40
CA ASP A 30 4.22 10.33 10.32
C ASP A 30 4.67 8.87 10.47
N ASP A 31 4.78 8.34 11.69
CA ASP A 31 5.18 6.94 11.94
C ASP A 31 4.02 5.96 11.71
N GLU A 32 2.79 6.35 12.06
CA GLU A 32 1.59 5.58 11.73
C GLU A 32 1.35 5.53 10.22
N LEU A 33 1.60 6.65 9.52
CA LEU A 33 1.55 6.70 8.06
C LEU A 33 2.59 5.77 7.43
N GLU A 34 3.81 5.74 7.97
CA GLU A 34 4.86 4.86 7.48
C GLU A 34 4.50 3.38 7.65
N LEU A 35 3.99 3.00 8.83
CA LEU A 35 3.52 1.64 9.08
C LEU A 35 2.37 1.26 8.14
N TYR A 36 1.44 2.18 7.94
CA TYR A 36 0.27 1.95 7.09
C TYR A 36 0.65 1.78 5.62
N VAL A 37 1.57 2.60 5.10
CA VAL A 37 2.11 2.43 3.74
C VAL A 37 2.76 1.05 3.56
N LYS A 38 3.62 0.64 4.51
CA LYS A 38 4.29 -0.67 4.44
C LYS A 38 3.28 -1.82 4.45
N LEU A 39 2.24 -1.72 5.27
CA LEU A 39 1.17 -2.71 5.33
C LEU A 39 0.46 -2.87 3.98
N LEU A 40 0.07 -1.75 3.37
CA LEU A 40 -0.63 -1.75 2.08
C LEU A 40 0.25 -2.30 0.95
N GLU A 41 1.51 -1.90 0.91
CA GLU A 41 2.48 -2.42 -0.06
C GLU A 41 2.68 -3.92 0.10
N SER A 42 2.85 -4.43 1.33
CA SER A 42 2.98 -5.86 1.60
C SER A 42 1.71 -6.64 1.24
N MET A 43 0.52 -6.08 1.46
CA MET A 43 -0.74 -6.70 1.05
C MET A 43 -0.85 -6.77 -0.46
N PHE A 44 -0.52 -5.69 -1.16
CA PHE A 44 -0.52 -5.63 -2.62
C PHE A 44 0.49 -6.61 -3.20
N GLU A 45 1.74 -6.58 -2.74
CA GLU A 45 2.77 -7.52 -3.14
C GLU A 45 2.29 -8.96 -2.97
N ARG A 46 1.76 -9.35 -1.80
CA ARG A 46 1.26 -10.72 -1.59
C ARG A 46 0.07 -11.08 -2.49
N ALA A 47 -0.83 -10.13 -2.76
CA ALA A 47 -2.01 -10.37 -3.59
C ALA A 47 -1.65 -10.53 -5.08
N PHE A 48 -0.59 -9.87 -5.54
CA PHE A 48 -0.15 -9.88 -6.93
C PHE A 48 1.14 -10.68 -7.17
N ALA A 49 1.75 -11.25 -6.13
CA ALA A 49 2.89 -12.16 -6.21
C ALA A 49 2.47 -13.60 -6.61
N GLU A 50 1.37 -13.79 -7.34
CA GLU A 50 0.98 -15.11 -7.81
C GLU A 50 2.03 -15.69 -8.79
N LYS A 51 2.79 -16.65 -8.25
CA LYS A 51 3.49 -17.77 -8.90
C LYS A 51 4.31 -17.45 -10.15
N ASP A 52 5.57 -17.09 -9.94
CA ASP A 52 6.65 -17.50 -10.86
C ASP A 52 7.01 -18.99 -10.64
N ASN A 53 6.00 -19.87 -10.56
CA ASN A 53 6.20 -21.31 -10.70
C ASN A 53 5.85 -21.61 -12.16
N GLY A 54 6.85 -21.54 -13.03
CA GLY A 54 6.77 -22.13 -14.34
C GLY A 54 6.46 -23.63 -14.22
N GLU A 55 5.21 -23.99 -14.39
CA GLU A 55 4.81 -25.31 -14.85
C GLU A 55 4.19 -25.12 -16.24
N ASP A 56 5.05 -25.36 -17.23
CA ASP A 56 4.69 -25.81 -18.57
C ASP A 56 3.82 -27.06 -18.42
N ASP A 57 2.51 -26.91 -18.43
CA ASP A 57 1.58 -28.01 -18.71
C ASP A 57 1.05 -27.87 -20.14
N GLY A 58 1.93 -28.26 -21.08
CA GLY A 58 1.49 -28.61 -22.42
C GLY A 58 0.37 -29.66 -22.38
N LEU A 59 -0.82 -29.25 -22.82
CA LEU A 59 -1.90 -30.12 -23.30
C LEU A 59 -2.52 -29.51 -24.57
#